data_AF-A0A8H5H8K2-F1
#
_entry.id   AF-A0A8H5H8K2-F1
#
_cell.length_a   1.000
_cell.length_b   1.000
_cell.length_c   1.000
_cell.angle_alpha   90.00
_cell.angle_beta   90.00
_cell.angle_gamma   90.00
#
_symmetry.space_group_name_H-M   'P 1'
#
loop_
_entity.id
_entity.type
_entity.pdbx_description
1 polymer ?
#
loop_
_entity_poly.entity_id
_entity_poly.type
_entity_poly.pdbx_seq_one_letter_code
_entity_poly.pdbx_strand_id
1 'polypeptide(L)'
;MLDPEKAEAVAKLARLLPRFEEVPYNPGKARQATIPRALYDAGKHVNLPIGFFTDKNLFYIETHLHSLPTTKHRAATSSATDYILDIKAVSKLLGIDESARNENLTYQEFREVADNNYEFESTRDEDGVNGSRAHFASNHFSFFLNHPESHDMYDWWKPRELKLRNDCIMYKAAFSLEAYNLVWSEIVMGRDTELLIEASVKKLRDESRIVRDMGGKVTGSKPFPGGSKTGSSDGYCLGCAEQGHRVDEHDNSKHRPLIWGKLSKGELVTPDRNRPSRI
;
A
#
# COMPACT_ATOMS: atom_id res chain seq x y z
N MET A 1 62.57 13.67 -4.72
CA MET A 1 62.06 15.02 -5.03
C MET A 1 60.97 14.85 -6.07
N LEU A 2 59.74 15.28 -5.78
CA LEU A 2 58.67 15.28 -6.79
C LEU A 2 58.99 16.33 -7.84
N ASP A 3 58.77 15.97 -9.10
CA ASP A 3 58.86 16.84 -10.26
C ASP A 3 58.03 18.13 -10.00
N PRO A 4 58.61 19.33 -10.16
CA PRO A 4 57.93 20.60 -9.89
C PRO A 4 56.61 20.75 -10.67
N GLU A 5 56.50 20.15 -11.85
CA GLU A 5 55.27 20.18 -12.66
C GLU A 5 54.16 19.30 -12.05
N LYS A 6 54.54 18.18 -11.43
CA LYS A 6 53.61 17.32 -10.66
C LYS A 6 53.21 17.96 -9.33
N ALA A 7 54.11 18.70 -8.69
CA ALA A 7 53.81 19.42 -7.46
C ALA A 7 52.77 20.53 -7.69
N GLU A 8 52.86 21.24 -8.82
CA GLU A 8 51.90 22.28 -9.19
C GLU A 8 50.52 21.69 -9.57
N ALA A 9 50.49 20.56 -10.28
CA ALA A 9 49.25 19.85 -10.59
C ALA A 9 48.52 19.35 -9.33
N VAL A 10 49.27 18.81 -8.35
CA VAL A 10 48.72 18.38 -7.06
C VAL A 10 48.22 19.56 -6.24
N ALA A 11 48.93 20.70 -6.27
CA ALA A 11 48.50 21.92 -5.58
C ALA A 11 47.23 22.54 -6.21
N LYS A 12 47.07 22.46 -7.53
CA LYS A 12 45.83 22.84 -8.23
C LYS A 12 44.67 21.92 -7.86
N LEU A 13 44.89 20.60 -7.82
CA LEU A 13 43.89 19.62 -7.38
C LEU A 13 43.46 19.84 -5.92
N ALA A 14 44.41 20.14 -5.02
CA ALA A 14 44.13 20.43 -3.62
C ALA A 14 43.32 21.73 -3.42
N ARG A 15 43.44 22.72 -4.32
CA ARG A 15 42.62 23.94 -4.30
C ARG A 15 41.20 23.74 -4.83
N LEU A 16 40.97 22.66 -5.59
CA LEU A 16 39.66 22.33 -6.17
C LEU A 16 38.81 21.44 -5.25
N LEU A 17 39.43 20.78 -4.26
CA LEU A 17 38.70 20.01 -3.28
C LEU A 17 38.06 20.97 -2.26
N PRO A 18 36.75 20.85 -1.99
CA PRO A 18 36.10 21.60 -0.93
C PRO A 18 36.88 21.43 0.37
N ARG A 19 37.13 22.53 1.06
CA ARG A 19 37.82 22.49 2.36
C ARG A 19 36.97 21.64 3.29
N PHE A 20 37.56 20.63 3.92
CA PHE A 20 36.89 19.85 4.94
C PHE A 20 36.55 20.79 6.10
N GLU A 21 35.27 21.08 6.30
CA GLU A 21 34.78 21.86 7.43
C GLU A 21 34.49 20.93 8.60
N GLU A 22 35.34 21.00 9.63
CA GLU A 22 35.10 20.33 10.90
C GLU A 22 33.95 21.02 11.63
N VAL A 23 32.79 20.38 11.67
CA VAL A 23 31.66 20.83 12.48
C VAL A 23 31.79 20.21 13.88
N PRO A 24 31.66 20.99 14.98
CA PRO A 24 31.72 20.46 16.33
C PRO A 24 30.71 19.33 16.55
N TYR A 25 31.19 18.15 16.94
CA TYR A 25 30.32 17.03 17.31
C TYR A 25 29.61 17.34 18.63
N ASN A 26 28.29 17.51 18.56
CA ASN A 26 27.45 17.72 19.74
C ASN A 26 26.61 16.46 20.00
N PRO A 27 27.02 15.57 20.94
CA PRO A 27 26.31 14.33 21.22
C PRO A 27 24.89 14.54 21.77
N GLY A 28 24.56 15.76 22.24
CA GLY A 28 23.22 16.11 22.73
C GLY A 28 22.28 16.65 21.65
N LYS A 29 22.77 16.89 20.42
CA LYS A 29 21.95 17.39 19.31
C LYS A 29 21.69 16.23 18.34
N ALA A 30 20.42 15.83 18.20
CA ALA A 30 20.02 14.91 17.14
C ALA A 30 20.48 15.48 15.79
N ARG A 31 21.20 14.68 15.00
CA ARG A 31 21.57 15.06 13.65
C ARG A 31 20.29 15.12 12.83
N GLN A 32 19.93 16.30 12.35
CA GLN A 32 18.83 16.45 11.41
C GLN A 32 19.23 15.77 10.11
N ALA A 33 18.33 14.95 9.56
CA ALA A 33 18.53 14.37 8.25
C ALA A 33 18.58 15.50 7.21
N THR A 34 19.52 15.44 6.28
CA THR A 34 19.56 16.38 5.15
C THR A 34 19.10 15.65 3.90
N ILE A 35 18.38 16.33 3.01
CA ILE A 35 17.92 15.71 1.77
C ILE A 35 19.08 15.65 0.78
N PRO A 36 19.60 14.45 0.41
CA PRO A 36 20.79 14.35 -0.42
C PRO A 36 20.56 14.88 -1.83
N ARG A 37 21.58 15.55 -2.42
CA ARG A 37 21.48 16.13 -3.78
C ARG A 37 21.02 15.11 -4.84
N ALA A 38 21.44 13.86 -4.69
CA ALA A 38 21.08 12.79 -5.61
C ALA A 38 19.57 12.50 -5.68
N LEU A 39 18.80 12.79 -4.63
CA LEU A 39 17.34 12.70 -4.67
C LEU A 39 16.75 13.81 -5.53
N TYR A 40 17.28 15.03 -5.49
CA TYR A 40 16.84 16.09 -6.41
C TYR A 40 17.16 15.74 -7.87
N ASP A 41 18.33 15.16 -8.13
CA ASP A 41 18.71 14.78 -9.48
C ASP A 41 17.85 13.63 -10.01
N ALA A 42 17.53 12.62 -9.19
CA ALA A 42 16.58 11.58 -9.56
C ALA A 42 15.15 12.13 -9.73
N GLY A 43 14.70 12.98 -8.79
CA GLY A 43 13.35 13.56 -8.77
C GLY A 43 13.00 14.38 -10.00
N LYS A 44 13.98 14.91 -10.74
CA LYS A 44 13.76 15.59 -12.03
C LYS A 44 13.20 14.66 -13.11
N HIS A 45 13.47 13.36 -13.00
CA HIS A 45 13.21 12.38 -14.05
C HIS A 45 12.20 11.32 -13.64
N VAL A 46 12.15 10.98 -12.36
CA VAL A 46 11.28 9.94 -11.82
C VAL A 46 10.58 10.43 -10.56
N ASN A 47 9.38 9.90 -10.30
CA ASN A 47 8.71 10.14 -9.03
C ASN A 47 9.41 9.34 -7.94
N LEU A 48 9.60 9.99 -6.79
CA LEU A 48 10.22 9.36 -5.63
C LEU A 48 9.12 8.81 -4.71
N PRO A 49 9.22 7.55 -4.26
CA PRO A 49 8.37 7.02 -3.20
C PRO A 49 8.53 7.88 -1.95
N ILE A 50 7.43 8.16 -1.25
CA ILE A 50 7.48 9.08 -0.11
C ILE A 50 8.27 8.50 1.08
N GLY A 51 8.41 7.18 1.15
CA GLY A 51 9.21 6.50 2.16
C GLY A 51 10.70 6.80 2.08
N PHE A 52 11.21 7.36 0.98
CA PHE A 52 12.57 7.89 0.91
C PHE A 52 12.79 9.04 1.89
N PHE A 53 11.73 9.76 2.25
CA PHE A 53 11.77 10.96 3.09
C PHE A 53 11.57 10.66 4.59
N THR A 54 11.69 9.40 5.02
CA THR A 54 11.85 9.12 6.45
C THR A 54 13.26 9.50 6.90
N ASP A 55 13.43 9.97 8.14
CA ASP A 55 14.74 10.39 8.64
C ASP A 55 15.78 9.26 8.55
N LYS A 56 15.35 8.04 8.86
CA LYS A 56 16.17 6.83 8.75
C LYS A 56 16.67 6.60 7.32
N ASN A 57 15.80 6.74 6.33
CA ASN A 57 16.15 6.47 4.94
C ASN A 57 17.01 7.61 4.36
N LEU A 58 16.70 8.86 4.68
CA LEU A 58 17.54 10.01 4.33
C LEU A 58 18.96 9.86 4.88
N PHE A 59 19.09 9.50 6.16
CA PHE A 59 20.40 9.25 6.79
C PHE A 59 21.15 8.09 6.12
N TYR A 60 20.45 7.00 5.80
CA TYR A 60 21.06 5.87 5.11
C TYR A 60 21.59 6.27 3.74
N ILE A 61 20.78 7.00 2.96
CA ILE A 61 21.14 7.45 1.61
C ILE A 61 22.34 8.40 1.67
N GLU A 62 22.33 9.37 2.58
CA GLU A 62 23.44 10.32 2.78
C GLU A 62 24.74 9.58 3.11
N THR A 63 24.69 8.61 4.03
CA THR A 63 25.86 7.85 4.49
C THR A 63 26.42 6.92 3.43
N HIS A 64 25.56 6.30 2.62
CA HIS A 64 25.95 5.24 1.67
C HIS A 64 25.95 5.71 0.21
N LEU A 65 25.83 7.01 -0.03
CA LEU A 65 25.56 7.60 -1.36
C LEU A 65 26.46 7.04 -2.47
N HIS A 66 27.75 6.91 -2.22
CA HIS A 66 28.74 6.44 -3.19
C HIS A 66 28.60 4.95 -3.57
N SER A 67 27.90 4.17 -2.75
CA SER A 67 27.68 2.73 -2.95
C SER A 67 26.29 2.40 -3.46
N LEU A 68 25.40 3.39 -3.55
CA LEU A 68 24.02 3.17 -3.98
C LEU A 68 23.96 2.83 -5.48
N PRO A 69 23.05 1.92 -5.88
CA PRO A 69 22.79 1.65 -7.29
C PRO A 69 22.42 2.92 -8.06
N THR A 70 23.03 3.09 -9.23
CA THR A 70 22.70 4.17 -10.17
C THR A 70 22.31 3.60 -11.51
N THR A 71 21.46 4.34 -12.22
CA THR A 71 21.01 4.00 -13.57
C THR A 71 21.21 5.16 -14.51
N LYS A 72 21.39 4.83 -15.79
CA LYS A 72 21.51 5.81 -16.87
C LYS A 72 20.13 6.33 -17.23
N HIS A 73 19.93 7.63 -17.10
CA HIS A 73 18.76 8.31 -17.60
C HIS A 73 19.12 9.13 -18.84
N ARG A 74 18.36 8.92 -19.92
CA ARG A 74 18.54 9.67 -21.17
C ARG A 74 17.36 10.60 -21.35
N ALA A 75 17.61 11.90 -21.33
CA ALA A 75 16.55 12.87 -21.62
C ALA A 75 16.09 12.70 -23.08
N ALA A 76 14.78 12.78 -23.33
CA ALA A 76 14.23 12.62 -24.67
C ALA A 76 14.71 13.70 -25.66
N THR A 77 15.13 14.85 -25.14
CA THR A 77 15.47 16.05 -25.91
C THR A 77 16.97 16.34 -25.98
N SER A 78 17.81 15.56 -25.30
CA SER A 78 19.26 15.79 -25.29
C SER A 78 20.03 14.49 -25.54
N SER A 79 21.20 14.61 -26.17
CA SER A 79 22.14 13.51 -26.31
C SER A 79 22.91 13.23 -25.01
N ALA A 80 22.77 14.08 -23.99
CA ALA A 80 23.41 13.93 -22.70
C ALA A 80 22.76 12.78 -21.91
N THR A 81 23.59 11.99 -21.25
CA THR A 81 23.15 10.89 -20.38
C THR A 81 23.53 11.27 -18.96
N ASP A 82 22.53 11.37 -18.10
CA ASP A 82 22.72 11.63 -16.68
C ASP A 82 22.71 10.29 -15.93
N TYR A 83 23.53 10.19 -14.89
CA TYR A 83 23.49 9.05 -13.97
C TYR A 83 22.75 9.50 -12.72
N ILE A 84 21.64 8.83 -12.42
CA ILE A 84 20.80 9.11 -11.26
C ILE A 84 20.68 7.86 -10.40
N LEU A 85 20.20 8.01 -9.16
CA LEU A 85 19.89 6.86 -8.32
C LEU A 85 18.89 5.94 -9.02
N ASP A 86 19.16 4.64 -8.99
CA ASP A 86 18.18 3.64 -9.42
C ASP A 86 17.13 3.50 -8.31
N ILE A 87 16.05 4.29 -8.42
CA ILE A 87 15.01 4.36 -7.40
C ILE A 87 14.42 2.99 -7.09
N LYS A 88 14.20 2.12 -8.08
CA LYS A 88 13.65 0.78 -7.83
C LYS A 88 14.60 -0.10 -7.04
N ALA A 89 15.88 -0.08 -7.40
CA ALA A 89 16.90 -0.84 -6.67
C ALA A 89 17.09 -0.31 -5.25
N VAL A 90 17.09 1.01 -5.09
CA VAL A 90 17.22 1.66 -3.78
C VAL A 90 15.97 1.44 -2.92
N SER A 91 14.74 1.50 -3.47
CA SER A 91 13.50 1.15 -2.77
C SER A 91 13.61 -0.24 -2.14
N LYS A 92 14.07 -1.22 -2.91
CA LYS A 92 14.28 -2.59 -2.43
C LYS A 92 15.31 -2.68 -1.30
N LEU A 93 16.41 -1.94 -1.39
CA LEU A 93 17.43 -1.88 -0.33
C LEU A 93 16.88 -1.27 0.96
N LEU A 94 16.02 -0.26 0.83
CA LEU A 94 15.39 0.42 1.96
C LEU A 94 14.15 -0.32 2.52
N GLY A 95 13.70 -1.39 1.85
CA GLY A 95 12.49 -2.12 2.24
C GLY A 95 11.20 -1.36 1.92
N ILE A 96 11.25 -0.40 0.99
CA ILE A 96 10.11 0.37 0.53
C ILE A 96 9.36 -0.46 -0.52
N ASP A 97 8.10 -0.79 -0.21
CA ASP A 97 7.19 -1.47 -1.13
C ASP A 97 6.18 -0.47 -1.68
N GLU A 98 6.43 0.02 -2.90
CA GLU A 98 5.56 0.97 -3.61
C GLU A 98 4.16 0.41 -3.90
N SER A 99 4.00 -0.92 -3.84
CA SER A 99 2.69 -1.57 -4.00
C SER A 99 1.93 -1.73 -2.68
N ALA A 100 2.63 -1.62 -1.54
CA ALA A 100 2.02 -1.70 -0.24
C ALA A 100 1.26 -0.42 0.10
N ARG A 101 0.25 -0.56 0.98
CA ARG A 101 -0.56 0.56 1.47
C ARG A 101 0.34 1.61 2.10
N ASN A 102 0.45 2.75 1.45
CA ASN A 102 1.33 3.87 1.84
C ASN A 102 2.77 3.43 2.17
N GLU A 103 3.33 2.55 1.34
CA GLU A 103 4.75 2.16 1.43
C GLU A 103 5.17 1.56 2.78
N ASN A 104 4.22 0.98 3.53
CA ASN A 104 4.37 0.41 4.87
C ASN A 104 4.80 1.41 5.97
N LEU A 105 4.59 2.70 5.75
CA LEU A 105 4.91 3.72 6.76
C LEU A 105 4.00 3.59 7.99
N THR A 106 4.61 3.68 9.18
CA THR A 106 3.88 3.94 10.44
C THR A 106 3.33 5.37 10.46
N TYR A 107 2.42 5.66 11.40
CA TYR A 107 1.87 7.02 11.52
C TYR A 107 2.96 8.04 11.86
N GLN A 108 3.91 7.67 12.71
CA GLN A 108 5.03 8.53 13.06
C GLN A 108 5.93 8.80 11.84
N GLU A 109 6.31 7.76 11.10
CA GLU A 109 7.10 7.93 9.87
C GLU A 109 6.35 8.76 8.82
N PHE A 110 5.03 8.63 8.73
CA PHE A 110 4.22 9.46 7.83
C PHE A 110 4.28 10.95 8.19
N ARG A 111 4.34 11.29 9.48
CA ARG A 111 4.53 12.68 9.92
C ARG A 111 5.92 13.20 9.59
N GLU A 112 6.95 12.40 9.81
CA GLU A 112 8.33 12.75 9.43
C GLU A 112 8.44 12.99 7.92
N VAL A 113 7.84 12.11 7.13
CA VAL A 113 7.76 12.21 5.68
C VAL A 113 7.03 13.47 5.23
N ALA A 114 5.98 13.90 5.93
CA ALA A 114 5.25 15.11 5.56
C ALA A 114 6.15 16.36 5.56
N ASP A 115 6.95 16.53 6.62
CA ASP A 115 7.85 17.67 6.77
C ASP A 115 9.00 17.60 5.74
N ASN A 116 9.65 16.44 5.64
CA ASN A 116 10.78 16.23 4.74
C ASN A 116 10.38 16.30 3.25
N ASN A 117 9.19 15.79 2.89
CA ASN A 117 8.69 15.89 1.52
C ASN A 117 8.29 17.33 1.17
N TYR A 118 7.69 18.08 2.11
CA TYR A 118 7.42 19.49 1.91
C TYR A 118 8.71 20.29 1.68
N GLU A 119 9.77 20.05 2.46
CA GLU A 119 11.08 20.69 2.26
C GLU A 119 11.66 20.35 0.88
N PHE A 120 11.60 19.07 0.49
CA PHE A 120 12.06 18.62 -0.81
C PHE A 120 11.34 19.31 -1.97
N GLU A 121 10.01 19.34 -1.94
CA GLU A 121 9.23 19.94 -3.02
C GLU A 121 9.37 21.46 -3.05
N SER A 122 9.47 22.10 -1.87
CA SER A 122 9.70 23.55 -1.75
C SER A 122 11.04 23.98 -2.30
N THR A 123 12.09 23.19 -2.16
CA THR A 123 13.43 23.51 -2.67
C THR A 123 13.60 23.16 -4.15
N ARG A 124 12.73 22.29 -4.67
CA ARG A 124 12.72 21.85 -6.07
C ARG A 124 11.90 22.77 -6.98
N ASP A 125 10.87 23.42 -6.45
CA ASP A 125 10.05 24.36 -7.21
C ASP A 125 10.77 25.69 -7.46
N GLU A 126 10.58 26.24 -8.67
CA GLU A 126 11.18 27.53 -9.07
C GLU A 126 10.68 28.67 -8.18
N ASP A 127 9.41 28.63 -7.80
CA ASP A 127 8.76 29.60 -6.91
C ASP A 127 8.95 29.28 -5.42
N GLY A 128 9.79 28.29 -5.09
CA GLY A 128 10.08 27.89 -3.73
C GLY A 128 8.84 27.40 -2.99
N VAL A 129 8.65 27.93 -1.77
CA VAL A 129 7.47 27.66 -0.91
C VAL A 129 6.13 28.07 -1.52
N ASN A 130 6.13 28.98 -2.50
CA ASN A 130 4.92 29.40 -3.21
C ASN A 130 4.61 28.53 -4.44
N GLY A 131 5.47 27.54 -4.71
CA GLY A 131 5.35 26.65 -5.85
C GLY A 131 4.19 25.66 -5.73
N SER A 132 3.73 25.19 -6.89
CA SER A 132 2.61 24.26 -6.98
C SER A 132 2.83 22.93 -6.24
N ARG A 133 4.07 22.40 -6.24
CA ARG A 133 4.40 21.15 -5.54
C ARG A 133 4.52 21.39 -4.04
N ALA A 134 5.12 22.50 -3.62
CA ALA A 134 5.17 22.90 -2.21
C ALA A 134 3.75 23.03 -1.62
N HIS A 135 2.86 23.74 -2.33
CA HIS A 135 1.46 23.87 -1.93
C HIS A 135 0.72 22.53 -1.94
N PHE A 136 0.96 21.67 -2.93
CA PHE A 136 0.36 20.34 -2.94
C PHE A 136 0.82 19.51 -1.74
N ALA A 137 2.13 19.40 -1.50
CA ALA A 137 2.69 18.64 -0.38
C ALA A 137 2.13 19.15 0.95
N SER A 138 2.21 20.46 1.18
CA SER A 138 1.70 21.09 2.41
C SER A 138 0.22 20.78 2.65
N ASN A 139 -0.65 21.03 1.65
CA ASN A 139 -2.09 20.82 1.80
C ASN A 139 -2.46 19.33 1.90
N HIS A 140 -1.79 18.47 1.13
CA HIS A 140 -2.01 17.02 1.14
C HIS A 140 -1.80 16.43 2.53
N PHE A 141 -0.63 16.68 3.14
CA PHE A 141 -0.31 16.11 4.44
C PHE A 141 -1.10 16.80 5.57
N SER A 142 -1.20 18.14 5.54
CA SER A 142 -1.89 18.89 6.59
C SER A 142 -3.37 18.54 6.67
N PHE A 143 -4.03 18.24 5.54
CA PHE A 143 -5.43 17.83 5.55
C PHE A 143 -5.65 16.68 6.52
N PHE A 144 -4.89 15.60 6.38
CA PHE A 144 -5.06 14.43 7.24
C PHE A 144 -4.53 14.69 8.65
N LEU A 145 -3.32 15.24 8.79
CA LEU A 145 -2.67 15.42 10.09
C LEU A 145 -3.40 16.40 11.02
N ASN A 146 -4.19 17.33 10.47
CA ASN A 146 -4.98 18.27 11.26
C ASN A 146 -6.28 17.66 11.83
N HIS A 147 -6.64 16.43 11.44
CA HIS A 147 -7.77 15.75 12.07
C HIS A 147 -7.38 15.23 13.46
N PRO A 148 -8.20 15.48 14.50
CA PRO A 148 -7.91 14.99 15.86
C PRO A 148 -7.78 13.45 15.94
N GLU A 149 -8.53 12.73 15.10
CA GLU A 149 -8.54 11.27 15.04
C GLU A 149 -7.53 10.70 14.02
N SER A 150 -6.63 11.52 13.47
CA SER A 150 -5.70 11.12 12.41
C SER A 150 -4.85 9.90 12.78
N HIS A 151 -4.36 9.81 14.02
CA HIS A 151 -3.61 8.65 14.48
C HIS A 151 -4.41 7.34 14.34
N ASP A 152 -5.66 7.36 14.80
CA ASP A 152 -6.52 6.17 14.82
C ASP A 152 -7.04 5.83 13.43
N MET A 153 -7.27 6.85 12.59
CA MET A 153 -7.81 6.70 11.24
C MET A 153 -6.73 6.34 10.20
N TYR A 154 -5.47 6.22 10.61
CA TYR A 154 -4.35 6.10 9.68
C TYR A 154 -4.40 4.84 8.82
N ASP A 155 -4.77 3.68 9.37
CA ASP A 155 -4.83 2.45 8.57
C ASP A 155 -5.90 2.49 7.47
N TRP A 156 -7.00 3.19 7.70
CA TRP A 156 -8.02 3.45 6.68
C TRP A 156 -7.61 4.55 5.69
N TRP A 157 -6.77 5.50 6.11
CA TRP A 157 -6.23 6.56 5.27
C TRP A 157 -5.21 6.07 4.25
N LYS A 158 -4.29 5.17 4.63
CA LYS A 158 -3.18 4.68 3.77
C LYS A 158 -3.56 4.36 2.32
N PRO A 159 -4.60 3.53 2.03
CA PRO A 159 -4.95 3.21 0.65
C PRO A 159 -5.52 4.41 -0.13
N ARG A 160 -6.13 5.39 0.55
CA ARG A 160 -6.68 6.59 -0.05
C ARG A 160 -5.61 7.64 -0.32
N GLU A 161 -4.68 7.81 0.62
CA GLU A 161 -3.47 8.63 0.46
C GLU A 161 -2.73 8.28 -0.84
N LEU A 162 -2.38 7.00 -1.00
CA LEU A 162 -1.59 6.53 -2.13
C LEU A 162 -2.31 6.80 -3.46
N LYS A 163 -3.64 6.61 -3.47
CA LYS A 163 -4.46 6.91 -4.64
C LYS A 163 -4.44 8.41 -4.95
N LEU A 164 -4.69 9.27 -3.97
CA LEU A 164 -4.69 10.73 -4.16
C LEU A 164 -3.35 11.25 -4.68
N ARG A 165 -2.23 10.70 -4.17
CA ARG A 165 -0.88 11.04 -4.62
C ARG A 165 -0.62 10.57 -6.05
N ASN A 166 -1.01 9.34 -6.39
CA ASN A 166 -0.92 8.82 -7.75
C ASN A 166 -1.77 9.62 -8.74
N ASP A 167 -2.99 10.00 -8.36
CA ASP A 167 -3.88 10.82 -9.18
C ASP A 167 -3.28 12.23 -9.41
N CYS A 168 -2.71 12.86 -8.37
CA CYS A 168 -1.99 14.13 -8.52
C CYS A 168 -0.85 14.01 -9.53
N ILE A 169 -0.03 12.98 -9.42
CA ILE A 169 1.10 12.74 -10.33
C ILE A 169 0.63 12.49 -11.76
N MET A 170 -0.37 11.61 -11.92
CA MET A 170 -0.87 11.17 -13.22
C MET A 170 -1.58 12.29 -13.98
N TYR A 171 -2.45 13.04 -13.30
CA TYR A 171 -3.27 14.09 -13.91
C TYR A 171 -2.69 15.48 -13.77
N LYS A 172 -1.56 15.64 -13.06
CA LYS A 172 -1.01 16.95 -12.67
C LYS A 172 -2.05 17.82 -11.97
N ALA A 173 -2.90 17.18 -11.18
CA ALA A 173 -4.02 17.83 -10.50
C ALA A 173 -3.51 18.63 -9.30
N ALA A 174 -4.06 19.82 -9.09
CA ALA A 174 -3.84 20.56 -7.86
C ALA A 174 -4.60 19.92 -6.69
N PHE A 175 -4.22 20.28 -5.47
CA PHE A 175 -4.98 19.92 -4.28
C PHE A 175 -6.43 20.42 -4.38
N SER A 176 -7.39 19.56 -4.07
CA SER A 176 -8.83 19.90 -4.04
C SER A 176 -9.41 19.54 -2.68
N LEU A 177 -9.77 20.56 -1.89
CA LEU A 177 -10.37 20.34 -0.58
C LEU A 177 -11.68 19.55 -0.67
N GLU A 178 -12.48 19.77 -1.71
CA GLU A 178 -13.71 19.03 -1.96
C GLU A 178 -13.46 17.54 -2.17
N ALA A 179 -12.47 17.19 -3.01
CA ALA A 179 -12.11 15.79 -3.25
C ALA A 179 -11.61 15.11 -1.98
N TYR A 180 -10.81 15.82 -1.17
CA TYR A 180 -10.31 15.29 0.10
C TYR A 180 -11.42 15.11 1.14
N ASN A 181 -12.36 16.05 1.23
CA ASN A 181 -13.54 15.92 2.10
C ASN A 181 -14.40 14.71 1.71
N LEU A 182 -14.57 14.47 0.40
CA LEU A 182 -15.29 13.28 -0.09
C LEU A 182 -14.58 12.00 0.34
N VAL A 183 -13.26 11.91 0.10
CA VAL A 183 -12.44 10.77 0.52
C VAL A 183 -12.50 10.57 2.03
N TRP A 184 -12.40 11.63 2.82
CA TRP A 184 -12.52 11.56 4.27
C TRP A 184 -13.87 11.01 4.71
N SER A 185 -14.95 11.49 4.11
CA SER A 185 -16.30 10.99 4.38
C SER A 185 -16.42 9.49 4.06
N GLU A 186 -15.82 9.03 2.96
CA GLU A 186 -15.78 7.60 2.61
C GLU A 186 -15.00 6.77 3.63
N ILE A 187 -13.89 7.29 4.16
CA ILE A 187 -13.09 6.62 5.19
C ILE A 187 -13.90 6.48 6.48
N VAL A 188 -14.53 7.56 6.94
CA VAL A 188 -15.37 7.55 8.15
C VAL A 188 -16.51 6.54 8.00
N MET A 189 -17.25 6.60 6.89
CA MET A 189 -18.33 5.63 6.62
C MET A 189 -17.81 4.19 6.54
N GLY A 190 -16.64 3.98 5.93
CA GLY A 190 -16.00 2.67 5.85
C GLY A 190 -15.67 2.08 7.22
N ARG A 191 -15.05 2.88 8.09
CA ARG A 191 -14.71 2.51 9.46
C ARG A 191 -15.96 2.18 10.28
N ASP A 192 -16.99 3.03 10.22
CA ASP A 192 -18.24 2.80 10.95
C ASP A 192 -18.93 1.51 10.49
N THR A 193 -18.93 1.25 9.18
CA THR A 193 -19.48 0.01 8.60
C THR A 193 -18.71 -1.22 9.09
N GLU A 194 -17.38 -1.15 9.11
CA GLU A 194 -16.53 -2.24 9.60
C GLU A 194 -16.80 -2.55 11.09
N LEU A 195 -16.88 -1.52 11.93
CA LEU A 195 -17.20 -1.66 13.35
C LEU A 195 -18.60 -2.28 13.57
N LEU A 196 -19.59 -1.90 12.77
CA LEU A 196 -20.94 -2.48 12.83
C LEU A 196 -20.93 -3.97 12.41
N ILE A 197 -20.15 -4.32 11.40
CA ILE A 197 -19.97 -5.72 10.97
C ILE A 197 -19.31 -6.52 12.08
N GLU A 198 -18.22 -6.03 12.66
CA GLU A 198 -17.51 -6.70 13.74
C GLU A 198 -18.40 -6.92 14.97
N ALA A 199 -19.15 -5.89 15.38
CA ALA A 199 -20.11 -5.99 16.48
C ALA A 199 -21.19 -7.04 16.20
N SER A 200 -21.70 -7.08 14.97
CA SER A 200 -22.71 -8.05 14.54
C SER A 200 -22.15 -9.49 14.53
N VAL A 201 -20.93 -9.69 14.01
CA VAL A 201 -20.24 -10.98 13.99
C VAL A 201 -19.97 -11.47 15.41
N LYS A 202 -19.54 -10.58 16.31
CA LYS A 202 -19.33 -10.91 17.72
C LYS A 202 -20.62 -11.36 18.39
N LYS A 203 -21.72 -10.62 18.20
CA LYS A 203 -23.05 -10.99 18.73
C LYS A 203 -23.49 -12.39 18.27
N LEU A 204 -23.35 -12.69 16.98
CA LEU A 204 -23.69 -14.02 16.43
C LEU A 204 -22.84 -15.15 17.03
N ARG A 205 -21.54 -14.88 17.29
CA ARG A 205 -20.65 -15.86 17.95
C ARG A 205 -21.05 -16.10 19.40
N ASP A 206 -21.41 -15.06 20.13
CA ASP A 206 -21.81 -15.16 21.53
C ASP A 206 -23.16 -15.89 21.67
N GLU A 207 -24.14 -15.57 20.81
CA GLU A 207 -25.42 -16.29 20.73
C GLU A 207 -25.22 -17.77 20.40
N SER A 208 -24.33 -18.09 19.46
CA SER A 208 -23.99 -19.48 19.11
C SER A 208 -23.31 -20.25 20.25
N ARG A 209 -22.55 -19.58 21.13
CA ARG A 209 -21.93 -20.18 22.32
C ARG A 209 -22.96 -20.48 23.40
N ILE A 210 -23.91 -19.58 23.64
CA ILE A 210 -24.98 -19.77 24.63
C ILE A 210 -25.87 -20.97 24.27
N VAL A 211 -26.20 -21.15 22.98
CA VAL A 211 -26.96 -22.32 22.50
C VAL A 211 -26.20 -23.64 22.74
N ARG A 212 -24.86 -23.62 22.69
CA ARG A 212 -24.03 -24.79 22.98
C ARG A 212 -23.93 -25.12 24.47
N ASP A 213 -23.86 -24.10 25.33
CA ASP A 213 -23.77 -24.29 26.79
C ASP A 213 -25.13 -24.63 27.44
N MET A 214 -26.24 -24.13 26.89
CA MET A 214 -27.59 -24.55 27.29
C MET A 214 -27.93 -26.00 26.85
N GLY A 215 -27.10 -26.61 25.99
CA GLY A 215 -27.19 -28.03 25.63
C GLY A 215 -26.59 -28.99 26.68
N GLY A 216 -26.03 -28.47 27.77
CA GLY A 216 -25.25 -29.21 28.76
C GLY A 216 -25.99 -29.68 30.02
N LYS A 217 -27.10 -30.42 29.89
CA LYS A 217 -27.56 -31.52 30.79
C LYS A 217 -28.98 -31.93 30.41
N VAL A 218 -29.14 -32.70 29.34
CA VAL A 218 -30.28 -33.62 29.23
C VAL A 218 -29.82 -34.98 29.71
N THR A 219 -30.13 -35.26 30.96
CA THR A 219 -30.07 -36.61 31.52
C THR A 219 -30.98 -37.52 30.72
N GLY A 220 -30.41 -38.58 30.14
CA GLY A 220 -31.13 -39.78 29.73
C GLY A 220 -31.96 -39.66 28.44
N SER A 221 -31.36 -40.00 27.30
CA SER A 221 -32.10 -40.73 26.27
C SER A 221 -31.16 -41.55 25.40
N LYS A 222 -31.35 -42.88 25.52
CA LYS A 222 -31.11 -44.01 24.60
C LYS A 222 -29.89 -44.00 23.67
N PRO A 223 -29.22 -45.17 23.51
CA PRO A 223 -28.12 -45.31 22.56
C PRO A 223 -28.60 -44.97 21.14
N PHE A 224 -27.80 -44.19 20.44
CA PHE A 224 -27.94 -43.93 19.01
C PHE A 224 -28.14 -45.27 18.27
N PRO A 225 -29.23 -45.44 17.51
CA PRO A 225 -29.25 -46.51 16.53
C PRO A 225 -28.29 -46.09 15.42
N GLY A 226 -27.15 -46.78 15.35
CA GLY A 226 -26.36 -46.85 14.14
C GLY A 226 -27.30 -47.21 12.99
N GLY A 227 -27.43 -46.31 12.03
CA GLY A 227 -28.43 -46.41 11.00
C GLY A 227 -28.18 -45.40 9.90
N SER A 228 -27.24 -45.75 9.01
CA SER A 228 -27.23 -45.24 7.65
C SER A 228 -28.62 -45.44 7.03
N LYS A 229 -29.43 -44.39 7.01
CA LYS A 229 -30.60 -44.30 6.13
C LYS A 229 -30.50 -43.00 5.37
N THR A 230 -29.97 -43.15 4.17
CA THR A 230 -30.23 -42.34 2.97
C THR A 230 -31.66 -41.81 3.02
N GLY A 231 -31.81 -40.54 3.40
CA GLY A 231 -33.05 -39.82 3.23
C GLY A 231 -33.16 -39.44 1.76
N SER A 232 -34.18 -39.98 1.09
CA SER A 232 -34.68 -39.47 -0.18
C SER A 232 -34.83 -37.95 -0.08
N SER A 233 -34.00 -37.18 -0.76
CA SER A 233 -34.17 -35.73 -0.81
C SER A 233 -35.24 -35.43 -1.87
N ASP A 234 -36.48 -35.20 -1.44
CA ASP A 234 -37.56 -34.68 -2.29
C ASP A 234 -37.28 -33.24 -2.82
N GLY A 235 -36.06 -32.73 -2.65
CA GLY A 235 -35.61 -31.42 -3.13
C GLY A 235 -34.73 -31.52 -4.38
N TYR A 236 -34.62 -30.39 -5.08
CA TYR A 236 -33.67 -30.21 -6.18
C TYR A 236 -32.25 -30.03 -5.64
N CYS A 237 -31.28 -30.67 -6.28
CA CYS A 237 -29.87 -30.45 -6.03
C CYS A 237 -29.50 -29.00 -6.39
N LEU A 238 -28.97 -28.22 -5.42
CA LEU A 238 -28.56 -26.82 -5.65
C LEU A 238 -27.43 -26.67 -6.67
N GLY A 239 -26.68 -27.75 -6.92
CA GLY A 239 -25.57 -27.78 -7.86
C GLY A 239 -26.03 -27.94 -9.30
N CYS A 240 -26.82 -28.98 -9.61
CA CYS A 240 -27.20 -29.32 -10.98
C CYS A 240 -28.71 -29.19 -11.30
N ALA A 241 -29.52 -28.82 -10.31
CA ALA A 241 -30.97 -28.68 -10.41
C ALA A 241 -31.76 -29.97 -10.75
N GLU A 242 -31.17 -31.16 -10.68
CA GLU A 242 -31.94 -32.42 -10.76
C GLU A 242 -32.53 -32.76 -9.38
N GLN A 243 -33.68 -33.44 -9.35
CA GLN A 243 -34.33 -33.88 -8.11
C GLN A 243 -33.69 -35.15 -7.55
N GLY A 244 -33.80 -35.34 -6.24
CA GLY A 244 -33.59 -36.65 -5.62
C GLY A 244 -32.19 -36.90 -5.08
N HIS A 245 -31.28 -35.91 -5.12
CA HIS A 245 -29.93 -36.04 -4.60
C HIS A 245 -29.34 -34.71 -4.10
N ARG A 246 -28.27 -34.77 -3.30
CA ARG A 246 -27.57 -33.61 -2.72
C ARG A 246 -26.28 -33.27 -3.49
N VAL A 247 -25.76 -32.06 -3.27
CA VAL A 247 -24.54 -31.58 -3.97
C VAL A 247 -23.31 -32.45 -3.66
N ASP A 248 -23.19 -32.94 -2.42
CA ASP A 248 -22.13 -33.82 -1.94
C ASP A 248 -22.20 -35.24 -2.52
N GLU A 249 -23.30 -35.60 -3.19
CA GLU A 249 -23.46 -36.92 -3.80
C GLU A 249 -22.83 -37.01 -5.20
N HIS A 250 -22.42 -35.87 -5.80
CA HIS A 250 -21.71 -35.82 -7.09
C HIS A 250 -20.25 -36.30 -7.02
N ASP A 251 -19.67 -36.40 -5.82
CA ASP A 251 -18.31 -36.92 -5.61
C ASP A 251 -18.28 -38.45 -5.45
N ASN A 252 -19.45 -39.06 -5.23
CA ASN A 252 -19.60 -40.50 -5.14
C ASN A 252 -20.12 -41.03 -6.48
N SER A 253 -19.52 -42.08 -7.00
CA SER A 253 -19.79 -42.71 -8.32
C SER A 253 -21.25 -43.12 -8.61
N LYS A 254 -22.17 -42.92 -7.65
CA LYS A 254 -23.62 -43.09 -7.81
C LYS A 254 -24.28 -41.92 -8.56
N HIS A 255 -23.74 -40.70 -8.45
CA HIS A 255 -24.21 -39.56 -9.22
C HIS A 255 -23.09 -39.06 -10.13
N ARG A 256 -23.49 -38.51 -11.29
CA ARG A 256 -22.54 -38.05 -12.31
C ARG A 256 -21.75 -36.84 -11.79
N PRO A 257 -20.60 -36.49 -12.38
CA PRO A 257 -19.85 -35.29 -12.00
C PRO A 257 -20.74 -34.05 -11.99
N LEU A 258 -20.50 -33.14 -11.04
CA LEU A 258 -21.28 -31.93 -10.87
C LEU A 258 -21.17 -31.05 -12.12
N ILE A 259 -22.31 -30.84 -12.81
CA ILE A 259 -22.45 -29.82 -13.84
C ILE A 259 -23.37 -28.75 -13.27
N TRP A 260 -22.86 -27.52 -13.16
CA TRP A 260 -23.60 -26.40 -12.59
C TRP A 260 -24.85 -26.07 -13.40
N GLY A 261 -25.99 -25.99 -12.70
CA GLY A 261 -27.27 -25.54 -13.26
C GLY A 261 -27.18 -24.13 -13.85
N LYS A 262 -28.00 -23.85 -14.87
CA LYS A 262 -28.04 -22.53 -15.50
C LYS A 262 -29.29 -21.78 -15.06
N LEU A 263 -29.13 -20.52 -14.69
CA LEU A 263 -30.26 -19.62 -14.45
C LEU A 263 -30.85 -19.18 -15.80
N SER A 264 -32.13 -19.46 -16.05
CA SER A 264 -32.85 -19.09 -17.27
C SER A 264 -34.22 -18.54 -16.89
N LYS A 265 -34.52 -17.28 -17.25
CA LYS A 265 -35.78 -16.59 -16.91
C LYS A 265 -36.14 -16.61 -15.41
N GLY A 266 -35.13 -16.57 -14.53
CA GLY A 266 -35.33 -16.55 -13.07
C GLY A 266 -35.47 -17.93 -12.43
N GLU A 267 -35.48 -19.01 -13.21
CA GLU A 267 -35.53 -20.38 -12.71
C GLU A 267 -34.18 -21.09 -12.91
N LEU A 268 -33.81 -21.97 -11.98
CA LEU A 268 -32.63 -22.81 -12.09
C LEU A 268 -32.96 -24.02 -12.95
N VAL A 269 -32.32 -24.14 -14.11
CA VAL A 269 -32.59 -25.18 -15.10
C VAL A 269 -31.40 -26.12 -15.22
N THR A 270 -31.68 -27.42 -15.29
CA THR A 270 -30.67 -28.45 -15.57
C THR A 270 -30.07 -28.23 -16.96
N PRO A 271 -28.74 -28.20 -17.12
CA PRO A 271 -28.11 -27.95 -18.41
C PRO A 271 -28.38 -29.08 -19.40
N ASP A 272 -28.88 -28.72 -20.59
CA ASP A 272 -29.15 -29.68 -21.67
C ASP A 272 -27.84 -30.18 -22.29
N ARG A 273 -27.53 -31.47 -22.12
CA ARG A 273 -26.20 -32.04 -22.43
C ARG A 273 -25.88 -32.15 -23.92
N ASN A 274 -26.83 -31.85 -24.81
CA ASN A 274 -26.68 -32.00 -26.27
C ASN A 274 -26.45 -30.68 -27.03
N ARG A 275 -26.22 -29.56 -26.35
CA ARG A 275 -25.77 -28.32 -27.01
C ARG A 275 -24.38 -27.92 -26.52
N PRO A 276 -23.37 -27.81 -27.40
CA PRO A 276 -22.11 -27.20 -27.02
C PRO A 276 -22.36 -25.75 -26.64
N SER A 277 -21.96 -25.40 -25.43
CA SER A 277 -21.89 -24.03 -24.94
C SER A 277 -21.00 -23.23 -25.89
N ARG A 278 -21.58 -22.31 -26.66
CA ARG A 278 -20.79 -21.27 -27.33
C ARG A 278 -20.29 -20.32 -26.24
N ILE A 279 -18.97 -20.24 -26.12
CA ILE A 279 -18.24 -19.14 -25.46
C ILE A 279 -18.34 -17.92 -26.38
#